data_AF-A0A6L2PSA3-F1
#
_entry.id   AF-A0A6L2PSA3-F1
#
_cell.length_a   1.000
_cell.length_b   1.000
_cell.length_c   1.000
_cell.angle_alpha   90.00
_cell.angle_beta   90.00
_cell.angle_gamma   90.00
#
_symmetry.space_group_name_H-M   'P 1'
#
loop_
_entity.id
_entity.type
_entity.pdbx_description
1 polymer ?
#
loop_
_entity_poly.entity_id
_entity_poly.type
_entity_poly.pdbx_seq_one_letter_code
_entity_poly.pdbx_strand_id
1 'polypeptide(L)'
;MSYDTILVRPCEIYKEEYSECTSIRARFHQYFIFGKSVDCSQWKRDFENCIHWRDNHNSNALKEVIQSEEDRRLKRLEGHYKNNVWQKRLEPPADWNKPLPERLIKEYENTYLYHRAKEMTENKPEDLHRTMCVLS
;
A
#
# COMPACT_ATOMS: atom_id res chain seq x y z
N MET A 1 23.96 10.49 -8.26
CA MET A 1 22.52 10.25 -8.01
C MET A 1 22.04 11.28 -7.00
N SER A 2 21.22 12.24 -7.40
CA SER A 2 20.60 13.19 -6.46
C SER A 2 19.46 12.50 -5.70
N TYR A 3 19.27 12.82 -4.42
CA TYR A 3 18.22 12.23 -3.57
C TYR A 3 16.80 12.40 -4.14
N ASP A 4 16.60 13.45 -4.93
CA ASP A 4 15.31 13.82 -5.53
C ASP A 4 14.75 12.75 -6.48
N THR A 5 15.61 11.96 -7.14
CA THR A 5 15.14 10.90 -8.05
C THR A 5 14.57 9.69 -7.33
N ILE A 6 14.81 9.54 -6.01
CA ILE A 6 14.28 8.42 -5.20
C ILE A 6 12.80 8.66 -4.85
N LEU A 7 12.36 9.92 -4.87
CA LEU A 7 10.99 10.32 -4.51
C LEU A 7 9.97 10.07 -5.63
N VAL A 8 10.43 10.04 -6.88
CA VAL A 8 9.61 9.95 -8.10
C VAL A 8 9.35 8.50 -8.48
N ARG A 9 8.08 8.16 -8.75
CA ARG A 9 7.69 6.81 -9.21
C ARG A 9 8.01 6.62 -10.70
N PRO A 10 8.11 5.38 -11.20
CA PRO A 10 8.19 5.12 -12.63
C PRO A 10 7.04 5.81 -13.37
N CYS A 11 7.32 6.39 -14.54
CA CYS A 11 6.32 7.19 -15.26
C CYS A 11 5.06 6.40 -15.60
N GLU A 12 5.20 5.10 -15.85
CA GLU A 12 4.13 4.16 -16.19
C GLU A 12 3.05 4.12 -15.09
N ILE A 13 3.45 4.26 -13.82
CA ILE A 13 2.52 4.28 -12.69
C ILE A 13 1.57 5.49 -12.78
N TYR A 14 2.05 6.68 -13.17
CA TYR A 14 1.17 7.85 -13.32
C TYR A 14 0.13 7.65 -14.42
N LYS A 15 0.50 6.96 -15.50
CA LYS A 15 -0.40 6.62 -16.60
C LYS A 15 -1.46 5.61 -16.16
N GLU A 16 -1.06 4.57 -15.42
CA GLU A 16 -1.98 3.59 -14.85
C GLU A 16 -2.97 4.25 -13.89
N GLU A 17 -2.49 5.11 -12.98
CA GLU A 17 -3.33 5.85 -12.04
C GLU A 17 -4.33 6.77 -12.75
N TYR A 18 -3.92 7.44 -13.83
CA TYR A 18 -4.82 8.23 -14.66
C TYR A 18 -5.90 7.35 -15.33
N SER A 19 -5.49 6.22 -15.90
CA SER A 19 -6.40 5.25 -16.53
C SER A 19 -7.41 4.70 -15.51
N GLU A 20 -6.95 4.29 -14.34
CA GLU A 20 -7.80 3.82 -13.25
C GLU A 20 -8.76 4.92 -12.82
N CYS A 21 -8.27 6.13 -12.53
CA CYS A 21 -9.09 7.27 -12.11
C CYS A 21 -10.20 7.63 -13.10
N THR A 22 -9.96 7.44 -14.40
CA THR A 22 -10.89 7.77 -15.49
C THR A 22 -11.79 6.60 -15.91
N SER A 23 -11.47 5.37 -15.48
CA SER A 23 -12.23 4.17 -15.82
C SER A 23 -13.68 4.24 -15.32
N ILE A 24 -14.61 3.62 -16.06
CA ILE A 24 -16.05 3.63 -15.72
C ILE A 24 -16.28 3.06 -14.31
N ARG A 25 -15.58 1.98 -13.97
CA ARG A 25 -15.66 1.34 -12.66
C ARG A 25 -15.22 2.30 -11.54
N ALA A 26 -14.08 2.98 -11.72
CA ALA A 26 -13.62 3.94 -10.72
C ALA A 26 -14.53 5.16 -10.64
N ARG A 27 -15.05 5.67 -11.76
CA ARG A 27 -16.03 6.78 -11.75
C ARG A 27 -17.28 6.42 -10.97
N PHE A 28 -17.77 5.18 -11.12
CA PHE A 28 -18.88 4.68 -10.31
C PHE A 28 -18.53 4.65 -8.82
N HIS A 29 -17.35 4.11 -8.44
CA HIS A 29 -16.91 4.12 -7.05
C HIS A 29 -16.73 5.54 -6.47
N GLN A 30 -16.16 6.47 -7.24
CA GLN A 30 -16.00 7.87 -6.84
C GLN A 30 -17.36 8.53 -6.60
N TYR A 31 -18.33 8.28 -7.49
CA TYR A 31 -19.68 8.78 -7.32
C TYR A 31 -20.34 8.21 -6.05
N PHE A 32 -20.15 6.94 -5.75
CA PHE A 32 -20.68 6.33 -4.53
C PHE A 32 -20.08 6.93 -3.25
N ILE A 33 -18.77 7.21 -3.22
CA ILE A 33 -18.07 7.72 -2.04
C ILE A 33 -18.27 9.23 -1.86
N PHE A 34 -18.15 10.00 -2.95
CA PHE A 34 -18.07 11.47 -2.91
C PHE A 34 -19.29 12.18 -3.52
N GLY A 35 -20.21 11.45 -4.16
CA GLY A 35 -21.35 12.01 -4.89
C GLY A 35 -20.99 12.69 -6.22
N LYS A 36 -19.70 12.67 -6.61
CA LYS A 36 -19.18 13.30 -7.83
C LYS A 36 -17.93 12.61 -8.33
N SER A 37 -17.62 12.78 -9.61
CA SER A 37 -16.34 12.37 -10.19
C SER A 37 -15.23 13.30 -9.70
N VAL A 38 -14.08 12.74 -9.32
CA VAL A 38 -12.91 13.54 -8.91
C VAL A 38 -12.13 14.07 -10.13
N ASP A 39 -11.38 15.15 -9.96
CA ASP A 39 -10.48 15.61 -11.01
C ASP A 39 -9.25 14.71 -11.10
N CYS A 40 -9.05 14.08 -12.27
CA CYS A 40 -7.91 13.22 -12.57
C CYS A 40 -6.80 13.95 -13.34
N SER A 41 -6.96 15.25 -13.61
CA SER A 41 -6.01 16.05 -14.40
C SER A 41 -4.60 16.08 -13.81
N GLN A 42 -4.48 15.96 -12.49
CA GLN A 42 -3.19 15.87 -11.79
C GLN A 42 -2.37 14.68 -12.30
N TRP A 43 -2.96 13.49 -12.37
CA TRP A 43 -2.26 12.28 -12.80
C TRP A 43 -1.75 12.37 -14.24
N LYS A 44 -2.54 13.02 -15.11
CA LYS A 44 -2.12 13.28 -16.49
C LYS A 44 -0.93 14.24 -16.55
N ARG A 45 -0.97 15.33 -15.79
CA ARG A 45 0.15 16.29 -15.71
C ARG A 45 1.41 15.66 -15.12
N ASP A 46 1.27 14.88 -14.05
CA ASP A 46 2.38 14.13 -13.44
C ASP A 46 3.04 13.19 -14.47
N PHE A 47 2.23 12.49 -15.26
CA PHE A 47 2.71 11.63 -16.33
C PHE A 47 3.46 12.42 -17.41
N GLU A 48 2.86 13.47 -17.96
CA GLU A 48 3.47 14.31 -19.00
C GLU A 48 4.80 14.91 -18.52
N ASN A 49 4.83 15.44 -17.30
CA ASN A 49 6.04 15.99 -16.69
C ASN A 49 7.11 14.93 -16.43
N CYS A 50 6.72 13.73 -15.99
CA CYS A 50 7.65 12.62 -15.79
C CYS A 50 8.32 12.22 -17.12
N ILE A 51 7.55 12.14 -18.21
CA ILE A 51 8.06 11.85 -19.55
C ILE A 51 8.98 12.97 -20.04
N HIS A 52 8.59 14.24 -19.86
CA HIS A 52 9.42 15.37 -20.25
C HIS A 52 10.75 15.42 -19.48
N TRP A 53 10.75 15.06 -18.21
CA TRP A 53 11.99 14.90 -17.45
C TRP A 53 12.82 13.73 -17.98
N ARG A 54 12.20 12.57 -18.22
CA ARG A 54 12.90 11.37 -18.72
C ARG A 54 13.58 11.61 -20.07
N ASP A 55 12.88 12.24 -21.01
CA ASP A 55 13.33 12.38 -22.38
C ASP A 55 14.23 13.61 -22.55
N ASN A 56 13.87 14.74 -21.94
CA ASN A 56 14.54 16.03 -22.16
C ASN A 56 15.38 16.52 -20.97
N HIS A 57 15.46 15.75 -19.87
CA HIS A 57 16.15 16.14 -18.63
C HIS A 57 15.68 17.50 -18.09
N ASN A 58 14.41 17.83 -18.31
CA ASN A 58 13.82 19.10 -17.88
C ASN A 58 13.69 19.14 -16.35
N SER A 59 14.46 20.02 -15.72
CA SER A 59 14.49 20.17 -14.26
C SER A 59 13.22 20.77 -13.67
N ASN A 60 12.49 21.60 -14.42
CA ASN A 60 11.22 22.16 -13.97
C ASN A 60 10.12 21.08 -13.94
N ALA A 61 10.07 20.24 -14.97
CA ALA A 61 9.14 19.11 -15.01
C ALA A 61 9.38 18.14 -13.83
N LEU A 62 10.64 17.87 -13.49
CA LEU A 62 10.99 17.08 -12.32
C LEU A 62 10.48 17.71 -11.02
N LYS A 63 10.69 19.02 -10.82
CA LYS A 63 10.24 19.73 -9.61
C LYS A 63 8.72 19.65 -9.43
N GLU A 64 7.96 19.78 -10.49
CA GLU A 64 6.49 19.66 -10.43
C GLU A 64 6.05 18.26 -10.00
N VAL A 65 6.69 17.20 -10.52
CA VAL A 65 6.38 15.82 -10.11
C VAL A 65 6.77 15.58 -8.64
N ILE A 66 7.91 16.11 -8.20
CA ILE A 66 8.33 16.00 -6.79
C ILE A 66 7.32 16.68 -5.87
N GLN A 67 6.92 17.91 -6.18
CA GLN A 67 5.92 18.64 -5.39
C GLN A 67 4.60 17.85 -5.30
N SER A 68 4.17 17.30 -6.43
CA SER A 68 2.96 16.47 -6.51
C SER A 68 3.04 15.21 -5.64
N GLU A 69 4.22 14.57 -5.56
CA GLU A 69 4.44 13.42 -4.67
C GLU A 69 4.51 13.80 -3.18
N GLU A 70 5.13 14.93 -2.86
CA GLU A 70 5.16 15.47 -1.49
C GLU A 70 3.74 15.78 -1.00
N ASP A 71 2.94 16.47 -1.80
CA ASP A 71 1.54 16.78 -1.48
C ASP A 71 0.72 15.50 -1.25
N ARG A 72 0.95 14.46 -2.07
CA ARG A 72 0.27 13.16 -1.94
C ARG A 72 0.65 12.44 -0.65
N ARG A 73 1.94 12.49 -0.26
CA ARG A 73 2.43 11.92 1.00
C ARG A 73 1.83 12.65 2.20
N LEU A 74 1.83 13.98 2.16
CA LEU A 74 1.24 14.82 3.21
C LEU A 74 -0.25 14.53 3.38
N LYS A 75 -1.00 14.44 2.28
CA LYS A 75 -2.44 14.11 2.32
C LYS A 75 -2.71 12.73 2.92
N ARG A 76 -1.89 11.73 2.60
CA ARG A 76 -1.99 10.38 3.21
C ARG A 76 -1.73 10.41 4.72
N LEU A 77 -0.78 11.24 5.15
CA LEU A 77 -0.40 11.38 6.55
C LEU A 77 -1.28 12.37 7.33
N GLU A 78 -2.15 13.12 6.66
CA GLU A 78 -2.99 14.14 7.27
C GLU A 78 -3.80 13.58 8.44
N GLY A 79 -4.45 12.43 8.25
CA GLY A 79 -5.20 11.73 9.31
C GLY A 79 -4.30 11.30 10.47
N HIS A 80 -3.05 10.92 10.20
CA HIS A 80 -2.08 10.55 11.24
C HIS A 80 -1.60 11.75 12.07
N TYR A 81 -1.45 12.93 11.46
CA TYR A 81 -1.04 14.15 12.18
C TYR A 81 -2.20 14.84 12.88
N LYS A 82 -3.41 14.80 12.29
CA LYS A 82 -4.61 15.41 12.89
C LYS A 82 -5.23 14.56 14.00
N ASN A 83 -4.84 13.30 14.12
CA ASN A 83 -5.36 12.43 15.18
C ASN A 83 -4.86 12.90 16.56
N ASN A 84 -5.80 13.34 17.39
CA ASN A 84 -5.58 13.74 18.78
C ASN A 84 -6.05 12.70 19.81
N VAL A 85 -6.63 11.58 19.35
CA VAL A 85 -7.14 10.49 20.20
C VAL A 85 -5.99 9.62 20.69
N TRP A 86 -5.01 9.34 19.82
CA TRP A 86 -3.88 8.45 20.13
C TRP A 86 -2.56 9.21 20.21
N GLN A 87 -1.79 8.96 21.27
CA GLN A 87 -0.43 9.45 21.38
C GLN A 87 0.52 8.60 20.53
N LYS A 88 1.42 9.25 19.80
CA LYS A 88 2.40 8.56 18.94
C LYS A 88 3.51 7.97 19.81
N ARG A 89 3.82 6.69 19.60
CA ARG A 89 4.96 6.04 20.24
C ARG A 89 6.26 6.52 19.61
N LEU A 90 7.24 6.85 20.45
CA LEU A 90 8.61 7.16 19.99
C LEU A 90 9.40 5.89 19.72
N GLU A 91 9.18 4.87 20.54
CA GLU A 91 9.90 3.60 20.50
C GLU A 91 8.91 2.44 20.70
N PRO A 92 9.24 1.23 20.20
CA PRO A 92 8.49 0.04 20.56
C PRO A 92 8.54 -0.17 22.08
N PRO A 93 7.51 -0.77 22.69
CA PRO A 93 7.57 -1.17 24.08
C PRO A 93 8.79 -2.06 24.36
N ALA A 94 9.40 -1.95 25.54
CA ALA A 94 10.57 -2.77 25.92
C ALA A 94 10.32 -4.28 25.77
N ASP A 95 9.07 -4.68 25.95
CA ASP A 95 8.59 -6.06 25.91
C ASP A 95 8.11 -6.52 24.54
N TRP A 96 8.32 -5.71 23.47
CA TRP A 96 7.80 -6.00 22.13
C TRP A 96 8.26 -7.36 21.59
N ASN A 97 9.48 -7.79 21.94
CA ASN A 97 10.07 -9.05 21.51
C ASN A 97 9.94 -10.18 22.54
N LYS A 98 9.07 -10.04 23.57
CA LYS A 98 8.84 -11.14 24.51
C LYS A 98 8.27 -12.37 23.79
N PRO A 99 8.65 -13.59 24.20
CA PRO A 99 8.04 -14.80 23.63
C PRO A 99 6.53 -14.77 23.83
N LEU A 100 5.81 -15.37 22.89
CA LEU A 100 4.36 -15.48 23.00
C LEU A 100 3.98 -16.22 24.30
N PRO A 101 2.92 -15.78 24.99
CA PRO A 101 2.39 -16.52 26.14
C PRO A 101 2.12 -17.99 25.81
N GLU A 102 2.39 -18.89 26.75
CA GLU A 102 2.27 -20.35 26.56
C GLU A 102 0.89 -20.78 26.06
N ARG A 103 -0.18 -20.11 26.53
CA ARG A 103 -1.55 -20.36 26.05
C ARG A 103 -1.68 -20.16 24.54
N LEU A 104 -1.11 -19.08 24.00
CA LEU A 104 -1.20 -18.78 22.56
C LEU A 104 -0.38 -19.76 21.73
N ILE A 105 0.76 -20.23 22.26
CA ILE A 105 1.57 -21.26 21.60
C ILE A 105 0.77 -22.56 21.49
N LYS A 106 0.13 -23.00 22.58
CA LYS A 106 -0.72 -24.20 22.60
C LYS A 106 -1.94 -24.07 21.69
N GLU A 107 -2.58 -22.90 21.65
CA GLU A 107 -3.69 -22.64 20.74
C GLU A 107 -3.23 -22.68 19.27
N TYR A 108 -2.03 -22.16 18.98
CA TYR A 108 -1.46 -22.17 17.64
C TYR A 108 -1.19 -23.57 17.11
N GLU A 109 -0.72 -24.50 17.95
CA GLU A 109 -0.40 -25.90 17.57
C GLU A 109 -1.58 -26.66 16.96
N ASN A 110 -2.82 -26.29 17.27
CA ASN A 110 -4.03 -26.92 16.72
C ASN A 110 -4.65 -26.15 15.55
N THR A 111 -4.00 -25.09 15.06
CA THR A 111 -4.51 -24.31 13.94
C THR A 111 -4.14 -24.93 12.61
N TYR A 112 -5.01 -24.71 11.61
CA TYR A 112 -4.71 -25.04 10.22
C TYR A 112 -3.35 -24.50 9.74
N LEU A 113 -3.03 -23.26 10.14
CA LEU A 113 -1.78 -22.60 9.73
C LEU A 113 -0.54 -23.31 10.27
N TYR A 114 -0.58 -23.79 11.51
CA TYR A 114 0.51 -24.56 12.10
C TYR A 114 0.76 -25.86 11.32
N HIS A 115 -0.29 -26.63 11.05
CA HIS A 115 -0.18 -27.87 10.28
C HIS A 115 0.34 -27.63 8.86
N ARG A 116 -0.16 -26.60 8.17
CA ARG A 116 0.32 -26.24 6.83
C ARG A 116 1.77 -25.75 6.82
N ALA A 117 2.17 -24.95 7.80
CA ALA A 117 3.55 -24.51 7.93
C ALA A 117 4.48 -25.72 8.12
N LYS A 118 4.07 -26.69 8.96
CA LYS A 118 4.80 -27.93 9.21
C LYS A 118 4.94 -28.80 7.96
N GLU A 119 3.84 -29.02 7.23
CA GLU A 119 3.83 -29.74 5.95
C GLU A 119 4.79 -29.10 4.92
N MET A 120 4.75 -27.76 4.79
CA MET A 120 5.61 -27.01 3.89
C MET A 120 7.09 -27.10 4.27
N THR A 121 7.42 -27.07 5.56
CA THR A 121 8.81 -27.22 6.03
C THR A 121 9.34 -28.64 5.89
N GLU A 122 8.48 -29.65 6.01
CA GLU A 122 8.88 -31.06 5.97
C GLU A 122 8.89 -31.65 4.54
N ASN A 123 8.49 -30.89 3.51
CA ASN A 123 8.32 -31.34 2.12
C ASN A 123 7.50 -32.64 2.00
N LYS A 124 6.58 -32.87 2.94
CA LYS A 124 5.64 -33.99 2.93
C LYS A 124 4.25 -33.44 2.67
N PRO A 125 3.83 -33.28 1.40
CA PRO A 125 2.43 -33.05 1.12
C PRO A 125 1.71 -34.36 1.47
N GLU A 126 1.14 -34.45 2.67
CA GLU A 126 0.11 -35.45 2.90
C GLU A 126 -1.08 -35.09 2.00
N ASP A 127 -1.53 -36.06 1.20
CA ASP A 127 -2.80 -36.02 0.48
C ASP A 127 -3.94 -35.98 1.52
N LEU A 128 -4.13 -34.80 2.11
CA LEU A 128 -5.24 -34.52 3.00
C LEU A 128 -6.48 -34.56 2.13
N HIS A 129 -7.16 -35.70 2.13
CA HIS A 129 -8.49 -35.86 1.54
C HIS A 129 -9.34 -34.70 2.04
N ARG A 130 -9.63 -33.74 1.14
CA ARG A 130 -10.18 -32.43 1.47
C ARG A 130 -11.55 -32.57 2.11
N THR A 131 -11.62 -32.69 3.44
CA THR A 131 -12.81 -32.30 4.17
C THR A 131 -12.76 -30.79 4.27
N MET A 132 -13.44 -30.13 3.34
CA MET A 132 -13.68 -28.70 3.42
C MET A 132 -14.32 -28.42 4.78
N CYS A 133 -13.61 -27.74 5.67
CA CYS A 133 -14.24 -27.11 6.83
C CYS A 133 -15.20 -26.06 6.28
N VAL A 134 -16.49 -26.38 6.26
CA VAL A 134 -17.56 -25.39 6.13
C VAL A 134 -17.63 -24.71 7.49
N LEU A 135 -17.36 -23.41 7.53
CA LEU A 135 -17.75 -22.57 8.65
C LEU A 135 -19.29 -22.56 8.66
N SER A 136 -19.88 -23.30 9.60
CA SER A 136 -21.32 -23.23 9.93
C SER A 136 -21.64 -21.97 10.71
#